data_AF-A0A353H993-F1
#
_entry.id   AF-A0A353H993-F1
#
_cell.length_a   1.000
_cell.length_b   1.000
_cell.length_c   1.000
_cell.angle_alpha   90.00
_cell.angle_beta   90.00
_cell.angle_gamma   90.00
#
_symmetry.space_group_name_H-M   'P 1'
#
loop_
_entity.id
_entity.type
_entity.pdbx_description
1 polymer ?
#
loop_
_entity_poly.entity_id
_entity_poly.type
_entity_poly.pdbx_seq_one_letter_code
_entity_poly.pdbx_strand_id
1 'polypeptide(L)'
;EVLDEADLNALLKAKWNGMKAALASQDISNALNYFAEDKKDLYNDIYTALNDNLPQIVQDMQDIQLICVWDKSAKYRIRRDQLCNGQIYPITYYIYFMVDDDGLWKIYRY
;
A
#
# COMPACT_ATOMS: atom_id res chain seq x y z
N GLU A 1 -8.69 -14.17 -18.22
CA GLU A 1 -7.52 -14.97 -17.84
C GLU A 1 -7.41 -14.91 -16.33
N VAL A 2 -7.48 -16.05 -15.63
CA VAL A 2 -7.32 -16.07 -14.18
C VAL A 2 -5.82 -16.01 -13.93
N LEU A 3 -5.31 -14.86 -13.47
CA LEU A 3 -3.94 -14.74 -12.99
C LEU A 3 -3.70 -15.83 -11.92
N ASP A 4 -2.59 -16.56 -12.03
CA ASP A 4 -2.12 -17.43 -10.95
C ASP A 4 -1.96 -16.56 -9.68
N GLU A 5 -2.37 -17.07 -8.53
CA GLU A 5 -2.26 -16.36 -7.24
C GLU A 5 -0.82 -15.93 -6.99
N ALA A 6 0.15 -16.75 -7.41
CA ALA A 6 1.57 -16.42 -7.32
C ALA A 6 1.94 -15.17 -8.16
N ASP A 7 1.45 -15.11 -9.40
CA ASP A 7 1.71 -13.99 -10.32
C ASP A 7 1.01 -12.72 -9.85
N LEU A 8 -0.25 -12.83 -9.41
CA LEU A 8 -0.97 -11.70 -8.82
C LEU A 8 -0.26 -11.21 -7.56
N ASN A 9 0.22 -12.12 -6.71
CA ASN A 9 0.94 -11.75 -5.50
C ASN A 9 2.25 -11.01 -5.81
N ALA A 10 2.99 -11.47 -6.83
CA ALA A 10 4.18 -10.78 -7.31
C ALA A 10 3.85 -9.38 -7.85
N LEU A 11 2.78 -9.25 -8.66
CA LEU A 11 2.30 -7.98 -9.20
C LEU A 11 1.94 -6.97 -8.10
N LEU A 12 1.14 -7.39 -7.11
CA LEU A 12 0.67 -6.49 -6.06
C LEU A 12 1.78 -6.08 -5.10
N LYS A 13 2.73 -6.98 -4.81
CA LYS A 13 3.97 -6.64 -4.08
C LYS A 13 4.83 -5.64 -4.86
N ALA A 14 4.96 -5.81 -6.18
CA ALA A 14 5.68 -4.86 -7.01
C ALA A 14 5.02 -3.47 -7.00
N LYS A 15 3.68 -3.40 -7.06
CA LYS A 15 2.93 -2.14 -6.92
C LYS A 15 3.13 -1.48 -5.55
N TRP A 16 3.08 -2.25 -4.47
CA TRP A 16 3.38 -1.75 -3.13
C TRP A 16 4.79 -1.15 -3.04
N ASN A 17 5.79 -1.86 -3.56
CA ASN A 17 7.18 -1.42 -3.53
C ASN A 17 7.43 -0.22 -4.46
N GLY A 18 6.78 -0.16 -5.61
CA GLY A 18 6.84 1.00 -6.52
C GLY A 18 6.26 2.26 -5.89
N MET A 19 5.13 2.14 -5.19
CA MET A 19 4.54 3.24 -4.43
C MET A 19 5.46 3.70 -3.29
N LYS A 20 5.99 2.77 -2.48
CA LYS A 20 6.98 3.08 -1.43
C LYS A 20 8.20 3.82 -1.98
N ALA A 21 8.74 3.36 -3.12
CA ALA A 21 9.89 4.00 -3.74
C ALA A 21 9.59 5.44 -4.17
N ALA A 22 8.42 5.69 -4.76
CA ALA A 22 7.99 7.04 -5.13
C ALA A 22 7.85 7.96 -3.90
N LEU A 23 7.23 7.48 -2.82
CA LEU A 23 7.13 8.22 -1.57
C LEU A 23 8.50 8.49 -0.92
N ALA A 24 9.44 7.54 -1.01
CA ALA A 24 10.80 7.72 -0.48
C ALA A 24 11.56 8.83 -1.21
N SER A 25 11.29 9.01 -2.51
CA SER A 25 11.80 10.14 -3.30
C SER A 25 10.93 11.39 -3.23
N GLN A 26 9.91 11.42 -2.35
CA GLN A 26 8.92 12.51 -2.24
C GLN A 26 8.20 12.83 -3.55
N ASP A 27 8.13 11.85 -4.46
CA ASP A 27 7.42 11.94 -5.74
C ASP A 27 5.95 11.53 -5.53
N ILE A 28 5.19 12.45 -4.94
CA ILE A 28 3.78 12.26 -4.62
C ILE A 28 2.98 11.96 -5.89
N SER A 29 3.21 12.69 -6.97
CA SER A 29 2.48 12.51 -8.23
C SER A 29 2.64 11.09 -8.78
N ASN A 30 3.85 10.52 -8.73
CA ASN A 30 4.06 9.15 -9.14
C ASN A 30 3.48 8.14 -8.14
N ALA A 31 3.55 8.41 -6.83
CA ALA A 31 2.92 7.56 -5.82
C ALA A 31 1.40 7.44 -6.02
N LEU A 32 0.73 8.54 -6.40
CA LEU A 32 -0.71 8.57 -6.64
C LEU A 32 -1.15 7.70 -7.83
N ASN A 33 -0.27 7.39 -8.79
CA ASN A 33 -0.58 6.50 -9.90
C ASN A 33 -0.87 5.05 -9.48
N TYR A 34 -0.44 4.67 -8.27
CA TYR A 34 -0.70 3.35 -7.70
C TYR A 34 -2.06 3.25 -6.99
N PHE A 35 -2.74 4.37 -6.72
CA PHE A 35 -4.02 4.41 -6.03
C PHE A 35 -5.20 4.35 -7.00
N ALA A 36 -6.35 3.89 -6.49
CA ALA A 36 -7.61 3.98 -7.20
C ALA A 36 -7.97 5.45 -7.42
N GLU A 37 -8.62 5.76 -8.55
CA GLU A 37 -8.89 7.13 -8.97
C GLU A 37 -9.64 7.92 -7.89
N ASP A 38 -10.67 7.31 -7.31
CA ASP A 38 -11.50 7.89 -6.25
C ASP A 38 -10.77 8.10 -4.90
N LYS A 39 -9.51 7.65 -4.79
CA LYS A 39 -8.67 7.79 -3.60
C LYS A 39 -7.52 8.77 -3.77
N LYS A 40 -7.22 9.21 -4.99
CA LYS A 40 -6.05 10.05 -5.26
C LYS A 40 -6.09 11.35 -4.47
N ASP A 41 -7.23 12.04 -4.42
CA ASP A 41 -7.36 13.31 -3.71
C ASP A 41 -7.07 13.16 -2.20
N LEU A 42 -7.64 12.13 -1.57
CA LEU A 42 -7.40 11.84 -0.15
C LEU A 42 -5.92 11.58 0.13
N TYR A 43 -5.28 10.74 -0.67
CA TYR A 43 -3.87 10.41 -0.47
C TYR A 43 -2.94 11.57 -0.85
N ASN A 44 -3.33 12.41 -1.81
CA ASN A 44 -2.60 13.63 -2.15
C ASN A 44 -2.54 14.57 -0.95
N ASP A 45 -3.68 14.81 -0.29
CA ASP A 45 -3.76 15.68 0.88
C ASP A 45 -2.91 15.14 2.03
N ILE A 46 -3.00 13.83 2.31
CA ILE A 46 -2.21 13.16 3.35
C ILE A 46 -0.71 13.27 3.06
N TYR A 47 -0.26 12.93 1.85
CA TYR A 47 1.16 12.94 1.52
C TYR A 47 1.72 14.34 1.44
N THR A 48 0.94 15.32 0.97
CA THR A 48 1.35 16.73 0.97
C THR A 48 1.56 17.22 2.39
N ALA A 49 0.63 16.91 3.31
CA ALA A 49 0.76 17.27 4.72
C ALA A 49 1.95 16.58 5.42
N LEU A 50 2.37 15.42 4.93
CA LEU A 50 3.45 14.61 5.50
C LEU A 50 4.74 14.67 4.70
N ASN A 51 4.85 15.55 3.69
CA ASN A 51 5.89 15.49 2.65
C ASN A 51 7.31 15.32 3.22
N ASP A 52 7.67 16.13 4.21
CA ASP A 52 9.00 16.14 4.82
C ASP A 52 9.30 14.86 5.62
N ASN A 53 8.25 14.17 6.08
CA ASN A 53 8.34 12.94 6.85
C ASN A 53 8.18 11.69 5.98
N LEU A 54 7.80 11.81 4.70
CA LEU A 54 7.55 10.67 3.82
C LEU A 54 8.72 9.68 3.76
N PRO A 55 9.99 10.10 3.62
CA PRO A 55 11.10 9.14 3.57
C PRO A 55 11.21 8.29 4.85
N GLN A 56 10.95 8.87 6.02
CA GLN A 56 10.94 8.14 7.28
C GLN A 56 9.72 7.22 7.38
N ILE A 57 8.53 7.71 7.01
CA ILE A 57 7.30 6.91 7.02
C ILE A 57 7.45 5.65 6.13
N VAL A 58 8.09 5.77 4.97
CA VAL A 58 8.31 4.64 4.06
C VAL A 58 9.18 3.54 4.67
N GLN A 59 10.14 3.89 5.52
CA GLN A 59 10.94 2.88 6.23
C GLN A 59 10.07 2.00 7.13
N ASP A 60 9.00 2.57 7.69
CA ASP A 60 8.05 1.87 8.54
C ASP A 60 7.01 1.04 7.76
N MET A 61 6.94 1.21 6.42
CA MET A 61 5.90 0.61 5.59
C MET A 61 6.13 -0.88 5.24
N GLN A 62 7.26 -1.49 5.61
CA GLN A 62 7.55 -2.93 5.56
C GLN A 62 7.12 -3.71 4.28
N ASP A 63 7.33 -5.02 4.28
CA ASP A 63 6.83 -5.92 3.24
C ASP A 63 5.46 -6.48 3.62
N ILE A 64 4.70 -6.84 2.58
CA ILE A 64 3.30 -7.23 2.71
C ILE A 64 3.13 -8.72 2.50
N GLN A 65 2.22 -9.32 3.27
CA GLN A 65 1.87 -10.74 3.17
C GLN A 65 0.44 -10.89 2.69
N LEU A 66 0.22 -11.70 1.65
CA LEU A 66 -1.11 -12.01 1.16
C LEU A 66 -1.91 -12.73 2.26
N ILE A 67 -3.15 -12.30 2.47
CA ILE A 67 -4.11 -13.02 3.32
C ILE A 67 -5.06 -13.82 2.44
N CYS A 68 -5.71 -13.17 1.48
CA CYS A 68 -6.58 -13.81 0.52
C CYS A 68 -6.89 -12.90 -0.67
N VAL A 69 -7.30 -13.52 -1.77
CA VAL A 69 -7.81 -12.88 -2.99
C VAL A 69 -9.26 -13.31 -3.17
N TRP A 70 -10.13 -12.38 -3.56
CA TRP A 70 -11.51 -12.68 -3.91
C TRP A 70 -11.99 -11.76 -5.02
N ASP A 71 -12.50 -12.36 -6.11
CA ASP A 71 -12.98 -11.66 -7.30
C ASP A 71 -11.98 -10.58 -7.78
N LYS A 72 -12.35 -9.30 -7.64
CA LYS A 72 -11.54 -8.13 -8.03
C LYS A 72 -10.90 -7.42 -6.85
N SER A 73 -10.60 -8.14 -5.76
CA SER A 73 -10.03 -7.60 -4.54
C SER A 73 -8.97 -8.53 -3.93
N ALA A 74 -7.99 -7.95 -3.26
CA ALA A 74 -6.96 -8.69 -2.53
C ALA A 74 -6.65 -7.99 -1.22
N LYS A 75 -6.48 -8.78 -0.15
CA LYS A 75 -6.13 -8.27 1.18
C LYS A 75 -4.77 -8.78 1.60
N TYR A 76 -3.99 -7.84 2.10
CA TYR A 76 -2.66 -8.06 2.61
C TYR A 76 -2.57 -7.62 4.07
N ARG A 77 -1.49 -8.04 4.72
CA ARG A 77 -1.11 -7.54 6.04
C ARG A 77 0.35 -7.13 6.14
N ILE A 78 0.59 -6.23 7.07
CA ILE A 78 1.89 -5.97 7.71
C ILE A 78 1.74 -6.36 9.18
N ARG A 79 2.76 -7.00 9.75
CA ARG A 79 2.85 -7.28 11.19
C ARG A 79 4.09 -6.62 11.73
N ARG A 80 3.92 -5.64 12.62
CA ARG A 80 5.03 -4.92 13.23
C ARG A 80 4.85 -4.79 14.73
N ASP A 81 5.95 -4.97 15.44
CA ASP A 81 6.02 -4.69 16.86
C ASP A 81 6.12 -3.18 17.08
N GLN A 82 5.28 -2.63 17.95
CA GLN A 82 5.27 -1.21 18.27
C GLN A 82 5.31 -0.99 19.77
N LEU A 83 6.08 0.00 20.19
CA LEU A 83 6.09 0.48 21.56
C LEU A 83 4.86 1.35 21.81
N CYS A 84 3.92 0.87 22.61
CA CYS A 84 2.78 1.64 23.08
C CYS A 84 2.80 1.65 24.61
N ASN A 85 2.76 2.83 25.22
CA ASN A 85 2.75 2.98 26.68
C ASN A 85 3.89 2.22 27.39
N GLY A 86 5.08 2.19 26.81
CA GLY A 86 6.26 1.51 27.37
C GLY A 86 6.29 -0.01 27.19
N GLN A 87 5.30 -0.60 26.53
CA GLN A 87 5.24 -2.03 26.22
C GLN A 87 5.20 -2.29 24.71
N ILE A 88 5.85 -3.36 24.27
CA ILE A 88 5.85 -3.79 22.88
C ILE A 88 4.57 -4.60 22.60
N TYR A 89 3.83 -4.20 21.57
CA TYR A 89 2.64 -4.90 21.09
C TYR A 89 2.79 -5.27 19.60
N PRO A 90 2.41 -6.51 19.21
CA PRO A 90 2.33 -6.87 17.81
C PRO A 90 1.07 -6.23 17.19
N ILE A 91 1.25 -5.31 16.27
CA ILE A 91 0.16 -4.63 15.56
C ILE A 91 0.09 -5.15 14.12
N THR A 92 -1.13 -5.45 13.68
CA THR A 92 -1.40 -5.86 12.29
C THR A 92 -2.09 -4.74 11.54
N TYR A 93 -1.51 -4.32 10.43
CA TYR A 93 -2.11 -3.38 9.48
C TYR A 93 -2.60 -4.15 8.26
N TYR A 94 -3.64 -3.63 7.61
CA TYR A 94 -4.23 -4.26 6.43
C TYR A 94 -4.15 -3.33 5.23
N ILE A 95 -3.74 -3.89 4.10
CA ILE A 95 -3.76 -3.20 2.81
C ILE A 95 -4.79 -3.89 1.93
N TYR A 96 -5.56 -3.08 1.21
CA TYR A 96 -6.58 -3.54 0.29
C TYR A 96 -6.23 -3.07 -1.11
N PHE A 97 -6.13 -4.02 -2.03
CA PHE A 97 -6.08 -3.76 -3.46
C PHE A 97 -7.43 -4.09 -4.08
N MET A 98 -7.80 -3.34 -5.10
CA MET A 98 -8.94 -3.67 -5.95
C MET A 98 -8.63 -3.38 -7.41
N VAL A 99 -9.36 -4.02 -8.31
CA VAL A 99 -9.39 -3.62 -9.72
C VAL A 99 -10.22 -2.34 -9.82
N ASP A 100 -9.61 -1.28 -10.32
CA ASP A 100 -10.25 0.02 -10.52
C ASP A 100 -11.03 0.06 -11.86
N ASP A 101 -11.71 1.16 -12.16
CA ASP A 101 -12.54 1.32 -13.36
C ASP A 101 -11.74 1.15 -14.67
N ASP A 102 -10.42 1.40 -14.64
CA ASP A 102 -9.48 1.19 -15.74
C ASP A 102 -9.09 -0.28 -15.95
N GLY A 103 -9.58 -1.19 -15.12
CA GLY A 103 -9.26 -2.62 -15.16
C GLY A 103 -7.90 -2.97 -14.55
N LEU A 104 -7.20 -2.01 -13.94
CA LEU A 104 -5.90 -2.22 -13.31
C LEU A 104 -6.06 -2.43 -11.80
N TRP A 105 -5.20 -3.27 -11.24
CA TRP A 105 -5.07 -3.38 -9.78
C TRP A 105 -4.46 -2.12 -9.19
N LYS A 106 -5.15 -1.52 -8.21
CA LYS A 106 -4.77 -0.30 -7.51
C LYS A 106 -4.88 -0.48 -5.99
N ILE A 107 -4.14 0.35 -5.27
CA ILE A 107 -4.25 0.47 -3.81
C ILE A 107 -5.55 1.24 -3.51
N TYR A 108 -6.46 0.60 -2.78
CA TYR A 108 -7.71 1.23 -2.36
C TYR A 108 -7.56 1.91 -1.00
N ARG A 109 -6.92 1.22 -0.05
CA ARG A 109 -6.59 1.80 1.27
C ARG A 109 -5.52 0.99 2.00
N TYR A 110 -4.81 1.67 2.91
CA TYR A 110 -3.88 1.09 3.87
C TYR A 110 -3.77 1.96 5.12
#